data_AF-A0A2V8QBK8-F1
#
_entry.id   AF-A0A2V8QBK8-F1
#
_cell.length_a   1.000
_cell.length_b   1.000
_cell.length_c   1.000
_cell.angle_alpha   90.00
_cell.angle_beta   90.00
_cell.angle_gamma   90.00
#
_symmetry.space_group_name_H-M   'P 1'
#
loop_
_entity.id
_entity.type
_entity.pdbx_description
1 polymer ?
#
loop_
_entity_poly.entity_id
_entity_poly.type
_entity_poly.pdbx_seq_one_letter_code
_entity_poly.pdbx_strand_id
1 'polypeptide(L)'
;MCRGRRRTEVSLLIQENKNLERNARGNDPAGTRDPNLDTVDGRSAALEKSAQSAQKSPSKTVDSFAYAAKIHNASKQVIEIVFWEYQFIDTANPTNVTRRQFLCGVNLKPDKDKELQAFSLSGPTDSVGAASLATSASPFQEKVVINRVEFADGKSWMRKDWNAGEIKTAYQRAMATPWSPNEMCRAL
;
A
#
# COMPACT_ATOMS: atom_id res chain seq x y z
N MET A 1 44.72 25.92 41.32
CA MET A 1 44.21 24.53 41.43
C MET A 1 42.98 24.50 42.33
N CYS A 2 41.75 24.50 41.79
CA CYS A 2 40.53 24.30 42.57
C CYS A 2 39.51 23.42 41.81
N ARG A 3 39.33 22.20 42.34
CA ARG A 3 38.12 21.35 42.44
C ARG A 3 37.09 21.33 41.30
N GLY A 4 37.22 20.32 40.43
CA GLY A 4 36.16 19.79 39.56
C GLY A 4 35.64 18.42 40.03
N ARG A 5 34.96 18.36 41.18
CA ARG A 5 34.46 17.08 41.76
C ARG A 5 33.02 17.23 42.28
N ARG A 6 32.06 17.52 41.38
CA ARG A 6 30.63 17.64 41.74
C ARG A 6 29.63 17.08 40.71
N ARG A 7 30.05 16.61 39.51
CA ARG A 7 29.12 16.09 38.49
C ARG A 7 28.85 14.58 38.59
N THR A 8 29.78 13.79 39.12
CA THR A 8 29.69 12.33 39.10
C THR A 8 28.81 11.76 40.21
N GLU A 9 28.81 12.39 41.40
CA GLU A 9 27.98 11.96 42.55
C GLU A 9 26.48 12.17 42.28
N VAL A 10 26.10 13.29 41.64
CA VAL A 10 24.69 13.60 41.36
C VAL A 10 24.07 12.59 40.38
N SER A 11 24.85 12.10 39.40
CA SER A 11 24.35 11.13 38.42
C SER A 11 24.13 9.73 39.01
N LEU A 12 24.98 9.30 39.95
CA LEU A 12 24.83 8.03 40.65
C LEU A 12 23.64 8.07 41.61
N LEU A 13 23.47 9.17 42.35
CA LEU A 13 22.31 9.39 43.22
C LEU A 13 20.99 9.35 42.45
N ILE A 14 20.94 9.94 41.24
CA ILE A 14 19.74 9.90 40.38
C ILE A 14 19.43 8.46 39.90
N GLN A 15 20.46 7.66 39.64
CA GLN A 15 20.30 6.31 39.12
C GLN A 15 19.92 5.30 40.24
N GLU A 16 20.50 5.45 41.43
CA GLU A 16 20.10 4.71 42.63
C GLU A 16 18.67 5.03 43.06
N ASN A 17 18.27 6.30 43.06
CA ASN A 17 16.89 6.71 43.37
C ASN A 17 15.87 6.11 42.39
N LYS A 18 16.18 6.08 41.09
CA LYS A 18 15.33 5.43 40.06
C LYS A 18 15.19 3.93 40.26
N ASN A 19 16.25 3.27 40.75
CA ASN A 19 16.23 1.84 41.03
C ASN A 19 15.44 1.53 42.31
N LEU A 20 15.56 2.37 43.34
CA LEU A 20 14.77 2.29 44.58
C LEU A 20 13.27 2.44 44.31
N GLU A 21 12.86 3.43 43.52
CA GLU A 21 11.46 3.63 43.14
C GLU A 21 10.90 2.46 42.33
N ARG A 22 11.71 1.85 41.47
CA ARG A 22 11.31 0.69 40.67
C ARG A 22 11.16 -0.57 41.53
N ASN A 23 12.05 -0.77 42.49
CA ASN A 23 11.99 -1.87 43.44
C ASN A 23 10.84 -1.72 44.45
N ALA A 24 10.49 -0.49 44.83
CA ALA A 24 9.32 -0.22 45.68
C ALA A 24 8.01 -0.64 44.97
N ARG A 25 7.82 -0.25 43.70
CA ARG A 25 6.65 -0.64 42.88
C ARG A 25 6.54 -2.15 42.65
N GLY A 26 7.67 -2.87 42.64
CA GLY A 26 7.70 -4.32 42.49
C GLY A 26 7.27 -5.10 43.74
N ASN A 27 7.33 -4.45 44.91
CA ASN A 27 6.99 -5.05 46.20
C ASN A 27 5.64 -4.58 46.76
N ASP A 28 4.89 -3.75 46.02
CA ASP A 28 3.56 -3.32 46.43
C ASP A 28 2.58 -4.50 46.39
N PRO A 29 1.78 -4.72 47.45
CA PRO A 29 0.79 -5.79 47.47
C PRO A 29 -0.27 -5.55 46.40
N ALA A 30 -0.65 -6.63 45.72
CA ALA A 30 -1.65 -6.60 44.65
C ALA A 30 -2.96 -5.96 45.15
N GLY A 31 -3.38 -4.86 44.51
CA GLY A 31 -4.60 -4.12 44.84
C GLY A 31 -4.38 -2.71 45.42
N THR A 32 -3.13 -2.32 45.70
CA THR A 32 -2.83 -0.95 46.17
C THR A 32 -2.85 0.03 45.00
N ARG A 33 -3.71 1.04 45.08
CA ARG A 33 -3.82 2.11 44.06
C ARG A 33 -2.61 3.03 44.17
N ASP A 34 -1.88 3.23 43.07
CA ASP A 34 -0.70 4.12 43.04
C ASP A 34 -1.11 5.56 43.36
N PRO A 35 -0.64 6.15 44.47
CA PRO A 35 -1.01 7.50 44.88
C PRO A 35 -0.57 8.58 43.88
N ASN A 36 0.42 8.29 43.03
CA ASN A 36 0.84 9.23 41.98
C ASN A 36 -0.22 9.40 40.89
N LEU A 37 -1.14 8.44 40.72
CA LEU A 37 -2.24 8.55 39.75
C LEU A 37 -3.29 9.59 40.16
N ASP A 38 -3.38 9.92 41.45
CA ASP A 38 -4.35 10.89 41.97
C ASP A 38 -3.77 12.31 42.11
N THR A 39 -2.49 12.49 41.84
CA THR A 39 -1.85 13.82 41.77
C THR A 39 -2.28 14.59 40.53
N VAL A 40 -2.20 15.92 40.58
CA VAL A 40 -2.49 16.80 39.42
C VAL A 40 -1.58 16.44 38.24
N ASP A 41 -0.30 16.17 38.53
CA ASP A 41 0.69 15.79 37.51
C ASP A 41 0.39 14.42 36.91
N GLY A 42 0.03 13.43 37.73
CA GLY A 42 -0.37 12.09 37.24
C GLY A 42 -1.62 12.11 36.37
N ARG A 43 -2.62 12.93 36.74
CA ARG A 43 -3.82 13.14 35.92
C ARG A 43 -3.52 13.85 34.61
N SER A 44 -2.67 14.88 34.66
CA SER A 44 -2.24 15.62 33.48
C SER A 44 -1.46 14.73 32.50
N ALA A 45 -0.55 13.91 33.01
CA ALA A 45 0.19 12.94 32.21
C ALA A 45 -0.72 11.85 31.61
N ALA A 46 -1.74 11.39 32.35
CA ALA A 46 -2.72 10.45 31.83
C ALA A 46 -3.57 11.07 30.71
N LEU A 47 -4.04 12.30 30.88
CA LEU A 47 -4.76 13.07 29.87
C LEU A 47 -3.92 13.30 28.61
N GLU A 48 -2.65 13.68 28.77
CA GLU A 48 -1.74 13.86 27.64
C GLU A 48 -1.47 12.54 26.91
N LYS A 49 -1.25 11.44 27.64
CA LYS A 49 -1.12 10.11 27.05
C LYS A 49 -2.37 9.71 26.27
N SER A 50 -3.56 9.98 26.81
CA SER A 50 -4.83 9.76 26.12
C SER A 50 -4.95 10.61 24.85
N ALA A 51 -4.60 11.90 24.91
CA ALA A 51 -4.60 12.80 23.75
C ALA A 51 -3.62 12.34 22.67
N GLN A 52 -2.39 11.97 23.06
CA GLN A 52 -1.38 11.42 22.15
C GLN A 52 -1.84 10.09 21.53
N SER A 53 -2.52 9.24 22.30
CA SER A 53 -3.07 7.97 21.79
C SER A 53 -4.27 8.18 20.85
N ALA A 54 -5.07 9.22 21.07
CA ALA A 54 -6.18 9.58 20.19
C ALA A 54 -5.69 10.19 18.86
N GLN A 55 -4.60 10.98 18.90
CA GLN A 55 -3.94 11.48 17.70
C GLN A 55 -3.28 10.36 16.88
N LYS A 56 -2.81 9.30 17.55
CA LYS A 56 -2.34 8.07 16.91
C LYS A 56 -3.53 7.17 16.58
N SER A 57 -4.33 7.58 15.61
CA SER A 57 -5.30 6.68 14.99
C SER A 57 -4.56 5.40 14.58
N PRO A 58 -5.02 4.19 14.96
CA PRO A 58 -4.36 2.97 14.53
C PRO A 58 -4.32 2.98 13.01
N SER A 59 -3.13 2.83 12.44
CA SER A 59 -2.97 2.74 10.99
C SER A 59 -3.84 1.59 10.52
N LYS A 60 -4.89 1.88 9.75
CA LYS A 60 -5.69 0.82 9.11
C LYS A 60 -4.75 0.09 8.17
N THR A 61 -4.53 -1.19 8.42
CA THR A 61 -3.88 -2.07 7.45
C THR A 61 -4.78 -2.09 6.21
N VAL A 62 -4.25 -1.63 5.08
CA VAL A 62 -4.94 -1.69 3.79
C VAL A 62 -4.22 -2.75 2.98
N ASP A 63 -4.95 -3.77 2.55
CA ASP A 63 -4.42 -4.78 1.65
C ASP A 63 -4.13 -4.16 0.28
N SER A 64 -2.96 -4.47 -0.26
CA SER A 64 -2.53 -4.03 -1.58
C SER A 64 -2.18 -5.23 -2.43
N PHE A 65 -2.55 -5.17 -3.70
CA PHE A 65 -2.36 -6.24 -4.66
C PHE A 65 -1.40 -5.79 -5.75
N ALA A 66 -0.46 -6.66 -6.11
CA ALA A 66 0.48 -6.45 -7.20
C ALA A 66 0.05 -7.27 -8.43
N TYR A 67 0.00 -6.61 -9.57
CA TYR A 67 -0.32 -7.20 -10.86
C TYR A 67 0.91 -7.11 -11.76
N ALA A 68 1.35 -8.24 -12.31
CA ALA A 68 2.52 -8.31 -13.16
C ALA A 68 2.18 -8.89 -14.54
N ALA A 69 2.78 -8.33 -15.59
CA ALA A 69 2.65 -8.82 -16.96
C ALA A 69 3.96 -8.61 -17.73
N LYS A 70 4.40 -9.65 -18.46
CA LYS A 70 5.52 -9.55 -19.39
C LYS A 70 5.00 -9.21 -20.79
N ILE A 71 5.41 -8.07 -21.34
CA ILE A 71 4.98 -7.58 -22.65
C ILE A 71 6.16 -7.60 -23.62
N HIS A 72 5.93 -8.17 -24.80
CA HIS A 72 6.86 -8.15 -25.93
C HIS A 72 6.41 -7.13 -26.98
N ASN A 73 7.31 -6.25 -27.41
CA ASN A 73 7.04 -5.29 -28.48
C ASN A 73 7.35 -5.89 -29.86
N ALA A 74 6.34 -6.48 -30.49
CA ALA A 74 6.42 -6.99 -31.86
C ALA A 74 6.38 -5.90 -32.95
N SER A 75 6.27 -4.62 -32.58
CA SER A 75 6.23 -3.51 -33.54
C SER A 75 7.64 -3.04 -33.90
N LYS A 76 7.73 -2.21 -34.95
CA LYS A 76 8.98 -1.55 -35.37
C LYS A 76 9.24 -0.23 -34.63
N GLN A 77 8.36 0.18 -33.72
CA GLN A 77 8.38 1.48 -33.07
C GLN A 77 8.62 1.35 -31.57
N VAL A 78 9.18 2.39 -30.95
CA VAL A 78 9.32 2.44 -29.49
C VAL A 78 7.94 2.71 -28.90
N ILE A 79 7.50 1.87 -27.96
CA ILE A 79 6.28 2.09 -27.19
C ILE A 79 6.63 2.94 -25.98
N GLU A 80 5.87 4.02 -25.79
CA GLU A 80 6.02 4.93 -24.65
C GLU A 80 4.93 4.75 -23.59
N ILE A 81 3.72 4.42 -24.02
CA ILE A 81 2.59 4.25 -23.10
C ILE A 81 1.85 2.96 -23.43
N VAL A 82 1.53 2.18 -22.39
CA VAL A 82 0.74 0.96 -22.50
C VAL A 82 -0.46 1.05 -21.57
N PHE A 83 -1.65 0.90 -22.15
CA PHE A 83 -2.88 0.61 -21.44
C PHE A 83 -3.13 -0.89 -21.51
N TRP A 84 -3.21 -1.54 -20.35
CA TRP A 84 -3.45 -2.97 -20.27
C TRP A 84 -4.42 -3.29 -19.15
N GLU A 85 -5.02 -4.47 -19.21
CA GLU A 85 -5.95 -4.93 -18.20
C GLU A 85 -5.69 -6.37 -17.81
N TYR A 86 -5.93 -6.64 -16.53
CA TYR A 86 -6.01 -7.97 -15.95
C TYR A 86 -7.49 -8.35 -15.84
N GLN A 87 -7.89 -9.44 -16.49
CA GLN A 87 -9.25 -9.96 -16.48
C GLN A 87 -9.32 -11.22 -15.63
N PHE A 88 -10.29 -11.26 -14.72
CA PHE A 88 -10.70 -12.43 -13.96
C PHE A 88 -12.04 -12.89 -14.51
N ILE A 89 -12.07 -14.06 -15.14
CA ILE A 89 -13.24 -14.62 -15.82
C ILE A 89 -13.74 -15.79 -14.98
N ASP A 90 -15.00 -15.74 -14.54
CA ASP A 90 -15.62 -16.86 -13.85
C ASP A 90 -15.80 -18.05 -14.82
N THR A 91 -15.18 -19.18 -14.49
CA THR A 91 -15.25 -20.39 -15.32
C THR A 91 -16.66 -20.97 -15.42
N ALA A 92 -17.49 -20.79 -14.39
CA ALA A 92 -18.88 -21.24 -14.41
C ALA A 92 -19.79 -20.27 -15.19
N ASN A 93 -19.44 -18.98 -15.23
CA ASN A 93 -20.20 -17.93 -15.90
C ASN A 93 -19.27 -16.98 -16.66
N PRO A 94 -18.83 -17.32 -17.90
CA PRO A 94 -17.81 -16.54 -18.62
C PRO A 94 -18.19 -15.08 -18.94
N THR A 95 -19.46 -14.71 -18.77
CA THR A 95 -19.94 -13.32 -18.88
C THR A 95 -19.54 -12.45 -17.69
N ASN A 96 -19.27 -13.05 -16.54
CA ASN A 96 -18.83 -12.37 -15.33
C ASN A 96 -17.32 -12.14 -15.41
N VAL A 97 -16.94 -10.96 -15.90
CA VAL A 97 -15.55 -10.57 -16.04
C VAL A 97 -15.25 -9.38 -15.13
N THR A 98 -14.38 -9.60 -14.15
CA THR A 98 -13.83 -8.50 -13.35
C THR A 98 -12.55 -8.01 -14.00
N ARG A 99 -12.44 -6.70 -14.22
CA ARG A 99 -11.31 -6.06 -14.89
C ARG A 99 -10.53 -5.18 -13.92
N ARG A 100 -9.21 -5.16 -14.09
CA ARG A 100 -8.30 -4.22 -13.45
C ARG A 100 -7.49 -3.56 -14.55
N GLN A 101 -7.63 -2.25 -14.71
CA GLN A 101 -7.03 -1.52 -15.82
C GLN A 101 -5.85 -0.70 -15.33
N PHE A 102 -4.82 -0.61 -16.15
CA PHE A 102 -3.56 0.02 -15.80
C PHE A 102 -3.02 0.86 -16.95
N LEU A 103 -2.42 1.99 -16.59
CA LEU A 103 -1.68 2.88 -17.48
C LEU A 103 -0.20 2.83 -17.09
N CYS A 104 0.68 2.43 -18.00
CA CYS A 104 2.11 2.39 -17.75
C CYS A 104 2.90 3.27 -18.71
N GLY A 105 3.79 4.08 -18.15
CA GLY A 105 4.80 4.84 -18.89
C GLY A 105 6.05 3.98 -19.02
N VAL A 106 6.41 3.62 -20.24
CA VAL A 106 7.49 2.68 -20.55
C VAL A 106 8.39 3.27 -21.63
N ASN A 107 9.57 2.69 -21.83
CA ASN A 107 10.38 2.95 -23.01
C ASN A 107 10.76 1.58 -23.56
N LEU A 108 9.84 1.00 -24.32
CA LEU A 108 9.95 -0.37 -24.80
C LEU A 108 10.37 -0.36 -26.27
N LYS A 109 11.64 -0.66 -26.51
CA LYS A 109 12.22 -0.70 -27.85
C LYS A 109 11.60 -1.84 -28.70
N PRO A 110 11.70 -1.73 -30.03
CA PRO A 110 11.30 -2.81 -30.94
C PRO A 110 11.96 -4.15 -30.58
N ASP A 111 11.20 -5.24 -30.67
CA ASP A 111 11.64 -6.61 -30.43
C ASP A 111 12.28 -6.81 -29.03
N LYS A 112 11.74 -6.08 -28.04
CA LYS A 112 12.15 -6.21 -26.64
C LYS A 112 10.98 -6.56 -25.75
N ASP A 113 11.34 -7.26 -24.68
CA ASP A 113 10.45 -7.60 -23.59
C ASP A 113 10.60 -6.60 -22.45
N LYS A 114 9.50 -6.31 -21.76
CA LYS A 114 9.53 -5.64 -20.47
C LYS A 114 8.45 -6.18 -19.56
N GLU A 115 8.82 -6.38 -18.30
CA GLU A 115 7.89 -6.69 -17.24
C GLU A 115 7.27 -5.40 -16.71
N LEU A 116 5.94 -5.36 -16.69
CA LEU A 116 5.15 -4.29 -16.11
C LEU A 116 4.57 -4.78 -14.79
N GLN A 117 4.69 -3.96 -13.77
CA GLN A 117 4.13 -4.19 -12.45
C GLN A 117 3.29 -2.99 -12.05
N ALA A 118 2.04 -3.24 -11.66
CA ALA A 118 1.11 -2.25 -11.19
C ALA A 118 0.57 -2.65 -9.81
N PHE A 119 0.28 -1.64 -8.98
CA PHE A 119 -0.32 -1.84 -7.66
C PHE A 119 -1.74 -1.31 -7.66
N SER A 120 -2.64 -2.04 -7.00
CA SER A 120 -4.02 -1.63 -6.78
C SER A 120 -4.46 -2.01 -5.38
N LEU A 121 -5.36 -1.20 -4.80
CA LEU A 121 -6.08 -1.56 -3.58
C LEU A 121 -7.26 -2.48 -3.87
N SER A 122 -7.67 -2.59 -5.13
CA SER A 122 -8.69 -3.52 -5.57
C SER A 122 -8.04 -4.83 -5.98
N GLY A 123 -8.27 -5.87 -5.19
CA GLY A 123 -7.78 -7.21 -5.46
C GLY A 123 -8.53 -7.93 -6.58
N PRO A 124 -8.35 -9.27 -6.68
CA PRO A 124 -9.23 -10.13 -7.46
C PRO A 124 -10.70 -9.93 -7.07
N THR A 125 -11.64 -10.54 -7.81
CA THR A 125 -13.07 -10.39 -7.49
C THR A 125 -13.41 -10.89 -6.08
N ASP A 126 -14.18 -10.10 -5.34
CA ASP A 126 -14.64 -10.43 -3.98
C ASP A 126 -15.81 -11.44 -3.98
N SER A 127 -16.39 -11.71 -5.16
CA SER A 127 -17.50 -12.65 -5.32
C SER A 127 -17.13 -13.79 -6.26
N VAL A 128 -17.42 -15.01 -5.80
CA VAL A 128 -17.31 -16.28 -6.53
C VAL A 128 -18.71 -16.87 -6.72
N GLY A 129 -19.00 -17.44 -7.89
CA GLY A 129 -20.21 -18.24 -8.08
C GLY A 129 -20.17 -19.49 -7.19
N ALA A 130 -21.30 -19.86 -6.58
CA ALA A 130 -21.40 -21.04 -5.73
C ALA A 130 -21.02 -22.33 -6.49
N ALA A 131 -21.34 -22.40 -7.78
CA ALA A 131 -20.94 -23.50 -8.67
C ALA A 131 -19.42 -23.57 -8.92
N SER A 132 -18.75 -22.42 -8.99
CA SER A 132 -17.31 -22.31 -9.27
C SER A 132 -16.46 -22.80 -8.08
N LEU A 133 -16.93 -22.56 -6.85
CA LEU A 133 -16.33 -23.05 -5.60
C LEU A 133 -16.38 -24.58 -5.46
N ALA A 134 -17.44 -25.21 -5.97
CA ALA A 134 -17.63 -26.66 -5.86
C ALA A 134 -16.67 -27.47 -6.75
N THR A 135 -16.07 -26.82 -7.75
CA THR A 135 -15.44 -27.52 -8.88
C THR A 135 -13.92 -27.32 -8.95
N SER A 136 -13.36 -26.25 -8.37
CA SER A 136 -11.91 -26.02 -8.39
C SER A 136 -11.43 -25.08 -7.29
N ALA A 137 -10.14 -25.19 -6.94
CA ALA A 137 -9.46 -24.31 -5.99
C ALA A 137 -9.17 -22.90 -6.56
N SER A 138 -9.17 -22.74 -7.89
CA SER A 138 -9.07 -21.44 -8.56
C SER A 138 -10.27 -21.25 -9.50
N PRO A 139 -11.36 -20.61 -9.03
CA PRO A 139 -12.61 -20.51 -9.78
C PRO A 139 -12.51 -19.59 -11.02
N PHE A 140 -11.40 -18.86 -11.15
CA PHE A 140 -11.22 -17.85 -12.18
C PHE A 140 -10.16 -18.26 -13.21
N GLN A 141 -10.48 -18.00 -14.47
CA GLN A 141 -9.48 -17.93 -15.52
C GLN A 141 -8.94 -16.50 -15.58
N GLU A 142 -7.62 -16.40 -15.53
CA GLU A 142 -6.89 -15.14 -15.58
C GLU A 142 -6.41 -14.84 -17.00
N LYS A 143 -6.56 -13.59 -17.44
CA LYS A 143 -6.14 -13.16 -18.78
C LYS A 143 -5.61 -11.73 -18.76
N VAL A 144 -4.46 -11.52 -19.40
CA VAL A 144 -3.88 -10.18 -19.64
C VAL A 144 -4.25 -9.73 -21.05
N VAL A 145 -4.74 -8.49 -21.17
CA VAL A 145 -5.11 -7.90 -22.48
C VAL A 145 -4.51 -6.51 -22.61
N ILE A 146 -3.94 -6.20 -23.77
CA ILE A 146 -3.47 -4.85 -24.10
C ILE A 146 -4.62 -4.11 -24.79
N ASN A 147 -5.00 -2.97 -24.22
CA ASN A 147 -6.12 -2.15 -24.65
C ASN A 147 -5.70 -1.08 -25.65
N ARG A 148 -4.58 -0.40 -25.37
CA ARG A 148 -4.03 0.66 -26.22
C ARG A 148 -2.53 0.79 -26.00
N VAL A 149 -1.81 1.14 -27.06
CA VAL A 149 -0.40 1.54 -26.98
C VAL A 149 -0.21 2.87 -27.67
N GLU A 150 0.62 3.72 -27.11
CA GLU A 150 1.08 4.96 -27.74
C GLU A 150 2.58 4.84 -28.01
N PHE A 151 2.96 5.20 -29.23
CA PHE A 151 4.33 5.10 -29.73
C PHE A 151 5.03 6.46 -29.64
N ALA A 152 6.35 6.44 -29.62
CA ALA A 152 7.19 7.65 -29.58
C ALA A 152 7.00 8.59 -30.77
N ASP A 153 6.44 8.12 -31.89
CA ASP A 153 6.11 8.95 -33.06
C ASP A 153 4.74 9.63 -32.95
N GLY A 154 4.05 9.51 -31.81
CA GLY A 154 2.72 10.05 -31.55
C GLY A 154 1.57 9.22 -32.12
N LYS A 155 1.85 8.12 -32.82
CA LYS A 155 0.80 7.19 -33.25
C LYS A 155 0.30 6.36 -32.08
N SER A 156 -0.90 5.80 -32.23
CA SER A 156 -1.42 4.83 -31.27
C SER A 156 -2.14 3.68 -31.97
N TRP A 157 -2.07 2.52 -31.33
CA TRP A 157 -2.91 1.37 -31.67
C TRP A 157 -3.88 1.13 -30.52
N MET A 158 -5.12 0.80 -30.86
CA MET A 158 -6.17 0.55 -29.89
C MET A 158 -6.95 -0.69 -30.30
N ARG A 159 -7.27 -1.52 -29.31
CA ARG A 159 -8.12 -2.69 -29.48
C ARG A 159 -9.53 -2.25 -29.91
N LYS A 160 -10.09 -2.89 -30.95
CA LYS A 160 -11.36 -2.47 -31.57
C LYS A 160 -12.57 -2.51 -30.64
N ASP A 161 -12.60 -3.50 -29.74
CA ASP A 161 -13.65 -3.72 -28.74
C ASP A 161 -13.45 -2.95 -27.43
N TRP A 162 -12.42 -2.11 -27.34
CA TRP A 162 -12.16 -1.34 -26.13
C TRP A 162 -12.73 0.08 -26.22
N ASN A 163 -13.45 0.48 -25.17
CA ASN A 163 -14.05 1.80 -25.05
C ASN A 163 -13.28 2.65 -24.03
N ALA A 164 -12.48 3.60 -24.53
CA ALA A 164 -11.73 4.54 -23.69
C ALA A 164 -12.64 5.42 -22.81
N GLY A 165 -13.93 5.55 -23.13
CA GLY A 165 -14.91 6.25 -22.31
C GLY A 165 -15.09 5.64 -20.92
N GLU A 166 -14.91 4.32 -20.78
CA GLU A 166 -15.04 3.60 -19.49
C GLU A 166 -13.98 4.04 -18.47
N ILE A 167 -12.79 4.41 -18.94
CA ILE A 167 -11.68 4.83 -18.07
C ILE A 167 -11.49 6.35 -17.99
N LYS A 168 -12.34 7.16 -18.63
CA LYS A 168 -12.09 8.60 -18.78
C LYS A 168 -11.82 9.31 -17.45
N THR A 169 -12.67 9.08 -16.46
CA THR A 169 -12.56 9.71 -15.13
C THR A 169 -11.30 9.23 -14.40
N ALA A 170 -11.04 7.93 -14.45
CA ALA A 170 -9.85 7.31 -13.87
C ALA A 170 -8.55 7.85 -14.50
N TYR A 171 -8.53 7.92 -15.83
CA TYR A 171 -7.44 8.46 -16.61
C TYR A 171 -7.18 9.94 -16.28
N GLN A 172 -8.22 10.76 -16.20
CA GLN A 172 -8.08 12.18 -15.81
C GLN A 172 -7.46 12.31 -14.43
N ARG A 173 -7.89 11.50 -13.46
CA ARG A 173 -7.29 11.46 -12.11
C ARG A 173 -5.82 11.02 -12.17
N ALA A 174 -5.53 9.98 -12.94
CA ALA A 174 -4.17 9.46 -13.12
C ALA A 174 -3.25 10.45 -13.83
N MET A 175 -3.76 11.33 -14.69
CA MET A 175 -2.95 12.37 -15.36
C MET A 175 -2.82 13.66 -14.56
N ALA A 176 -3.77 13.96 -13.67
CA ALA A 176 -3.72 15.15 -12.81
C ALA A 176 -2.62 15.08 -11.74
N THR A 177 -2.28 13.87 -11.30
CA THR A 177 -1.22 13.65 -10.31
C THR A 177 0.14 13.53 -11.02
N PRO A 178 1.20 14.24 -10.60
CA PRO A 178 2.54 14.05 -11.15
C PRO A 178 3.03 12.61 -10.94
N TRP A 179 3.76 12.07 -11.91
CA TRP A 179 4.37 10.74 -11.82
C TRP A 179 5.51 10.75 -10.79
N SER A 180 5.53 9.76 -9.90
CA SER A 180 6.68 9.59 -9.02
C SER A 180 7.87 9.04 -9.80
N PRO A 181 9.13 9.37 -9.47
CA PRO A 181 10.30 8.93 -10.25
C PRO A 181 10.43 7.42 -10.44
N ASN A 182 9.88 6.62 -9.52
CA ASN A 182 9.92 5.16 -9.54
C ASN A 182 8.58 4.53 -9.92
N GLU A 183 7.59 5.33 -10.28
CA GLU A 183 6.26 4.86 -10.62
C GLU A 183 6.20 4.52 -12.10
N MET A 184 6.01 3.23 -12.39
CA MET A 184 5.94 2.74 -13.77
C MET A 184 4.49 2.63 -14.27
N CYS A 185 3.56 2.29 -13.37
CA CYS A 185 2.18 1.99 -13.72
C CYS A 185 1.21 2.57 -12.70
N ARG A 186 0.05 3.01 -13.20
CA ARG A 186 -1.08 3.54 -12.43
C ARG A 186 -2.31 2.69 -12.63
N ALA A 187 -2.99 2.37 -11.54
CA ALA A 187 -4.34 1.82 -11.60
C ALA A 187 -5.30 2.89 -12.15
N LEU A 188 -6.21 2.45 -13.01
CA LEU A 188 -7.31 3.23 -13.56
C LEU A 188 -8.61 2.79 -12.89
#